data_AF-F5H6X2-F1
#
_entry.id   AF-F5H6X2-F1
#
_cell.length_a   1.000
_cell.length_b   1.000
_cell.length_c   1.000
_cell.angle_alpha   90.00
_cell.angle_beta   90.00
_cell.angle_gamma   90.00
#
_symmetry.space_group_name_H-M   'P 1'
#
loop_
_entity.id
_entity.type
_entity.pdbx_description
1 polymer ?
#
loop_
_entity_poly.entity_id
_entity_poly.type
_entity_poly.pdbx_seq_one_letter_code
_entity_poly.pdbx_strand_id
1 'polypeptide(L)' 'MVDLTQVMDDEVFMAFASYATIILSKMMLMSTATAFYRLTRKVFANPEDCVAFGKGENAKKYLRTDDRVERVRRAHLNDL' A
#
# COMPACT_ATOMS: atom_id res chain seq x y z
N MET A 1 -3.18 33.78 -11.67
CA MET A 1 -3.21 32.47 -10.97
C MET A 1 -4.66 32.16 -10.73
N VAL A 2 -5.13 30.96 -11.10
CA VAL A 2 -6.46 30.50 -10.72
C VAL A 2 -6.41 30.27 -9.21
N ASP A 3 -7.32 30.91 -8.48
CA ASP A 3 -7.45 30.70 -7.04
C ASP A 3 -8.05 29.32 -6.80
N LEU A 4 -7.41 28.49 -5.97
CA LEU A 4 -7.90 27.14 -5.66
C LEU A 4 -9.31 27.17 -5.05
N THR A 5 -9.65 28.27 -4.37
CA THR A 5 -10.99 28.45 -3.80
C THR A 5 -12.06 28.56 -4.89
N GLN A 6 -11.76 29.22 -6.02
CA GLN A 6 -12.69 29.37 -7.14
C GLN A 6 -12.98 28.04 -7.86
N VAL A 7 -12.07 27.07 -7.79
CA VAL A 7 -12.27 25.74 -8.37
C VAL A 7 -13.17 24.88 -7.47
N MET A 8 -13.21 25.17 -6.16
CA MET A 8 -14.06 24.48 -5.20
C MET A 8 -15.51 24.98 -5.19
N ASP A 9 -15.82 26.06 -5.90
CA ASP A 9 -17.18 26.58 -6.03
C ASP A 9 -18.08 25.67 -6.89
N ASP A 10 -17.50 24.82 -7.75
CA ASP A 10 -18.25 23.80 -8.48
C ASP A 10 -18.59 22.62 -7.56
N GLU A 11 -19.87 22.46 -7.26
CA GLU A 11 -20.36 21.45 -6.32
C GLU A 11 -20.02 20.02 -6.76
N VAL A 12 -20.04 19.74 -8.07
CA VAL A 12 -19.72 18.43 -8.63
C VAL A 12 -18.24 18.15 -8.51
N PHE A 13 -17.39 19.14 -8.81
CA PHE A 13 -15.95 19.03 -8.66
C PHE A 13 -15.55 18.86 -7.20
N MET A 14 -16.17 19.62 -6.28
CA MET A 14 -15.91 19.49 -4.85
C MET A 14 -16.26 18.08 -4.35
N ALA A 15 -17.42 17.54 -4.75
CA ALA A 15 -17.80 16.17 -4.43
C ALA A 15 -16.81 15.16 -5.00
N PHE A 16 -16.46 15.30 -6.29
CA PHE A 16 -15.49 14.43 -6.96
C PHE A 16 -14.13 14.44 -6.25
N ALA A 17 -13.55 15.61 -6.01
CA ALA A 17 -12.25 15.77 -5.37
C ALA A 17 -12.23 15.21 -3.94
N SER A 18 -13.33 15.37 -3.19
CA SER A 18 -13.48 14.81 -1.86
C SER A 18 -13.45 13.27 -1.88
N TYR A 19 -14.28 12.65 -2.73
CA TYR A 19 -14.32 11.19 -2.83
C TYR A 19 -13.03 10.62 -3.44
N ALA A 20 -12.45 11.29 -4.43
CA ALA A 20 -11.16 10.92 -4.99
C ALA A 20 -10.07 10.93 -3.90
N THR A 21 -10.03 11.95 -3.05
CA THR A 21 -9.08 12.04 -1.93
C THR A 21 -9.27 10.88 -0.94
N ILE A 22 -10.51 10.51 -0.62
CA ILE A 22 -10.82 9.37 0.26
C ILE A 22 -10.31 8.05 -0.36
N ILE A 23 -10.58 7.81 -1.65
CA ILE A 23 -10.16 6.60 -2.36
C ILE A 23 -8.64 6.53 -2.44
N LEU A 24 -7.98 7.63 -2.82
CA LEU A 24 -6.51 7.69 -2.87
C LEU A 24 -5.90 7.45 -1.49
N SER A 25 -6.46 8.03 -0.43
CA SER A 25 -6.03 7.79 0.94
C SER A 25 -6.16 6.31 1.32
N LYS A 26 -7.28 5.67 0.95
CA LYS A 26 -7.48 4.23 1.16
C LYS A 26 -6.41 3.39 0.43
N MET A 27 -6.11 3.70 -0.82
CA MET A 27 -5.07 2.98 -1.59
C MET A 27 -3.67 3.18 -1.01
N MET A 28 -3.34 4.39 -0.56
CA MET A 28 -2.09 4.66 0.17
C MET A 28 -1.99 3.80 1.44
N LEU A 29 -3.08 3.68 2.20
CA LEU A 29 -3.13 2.82 3.39
C LEU A 29 -2.98 1.33 3.06
N MET A 30 -3.46 0.87 1.89
CA MET A 30 -3.28 -0.52 1.45
C MET A 30 -1.81 -0.89 1.20
N SER A 31 -0.99 0.06 0.75
CA SER A 31 0.47 -0.12 0.65
C SER A 31 1.10 -0.33 2.04
N THR A 32 0.78 0.54 2.99
CA THR A 32 1.25 0.44 4.39
C THR A 32 0.78 -0.86 5.06
N ALA A 33 -0.46 -1.27 4.83
CA ALA A 33 -0.98 -2.54 5.32
C ALA A 33 -0.17 -3.72 4.77
N THR A 34 0.16 -3.72 3.48
CA THR A 34 1.00 -4.77 2.87
C THR A 34 2.37 -4.83 3.55
N ALA A 35 3.03 -3.68 3.74
CA ALA A 35 4.31 -3.60 4.43
C ALA A 35 4.22 -4.11 5.88
N PHE A 36 3.17 -3.75 6.62
CA PHE A 36 2.93 -4.23 7.97
C PHE A 36 2.85 -5.77 8.03
N TYR A 37 2.10 -6.40 7.12
CA TYR A 37 2.02 -7.87 7.07
C TYR A 37 3.36 -8.51 6.67
N ARG A 38 4.13 -7.91 5.76
CA ARG A 38 5.47 -8.40 5.40
C ARG A 38 6.43 -8.39 6.60
N LEU A 39 6.48 -7.27 7.32
CA LEU A 39 7.37 -7.09 8.47
C LEU A 39 6.97 -7.99 9.65
N THR A 40 5.68 -8.01 10.02
CA THR A 40 5.20 -8.81 11.16
C THR A 40 5.32 -10.31 10.93
N ARG A 41 5.15 -10.78 9.69
CA ARG A 41 5.26 -12.20 9.33
C ARG A 41 6.66 -12.61 8.88
N LYS A 42 7.56 -11.64 8.68
CA LYS A 42 8.90 -11.82 8.09
C LYS A 42 8.81 -12.56 6.76
N VAL A 43 8.01 -11.99 5.85
CA VAL A 43 7.74 -12.55 4.52
C VAL A 43 8.01 -11.47 3.49
N PHE A 44 9.08 -11.65 2.73
CA PHE A 44 9.56 -10.68 1.76
C PHE A 44 9.54 -11.27 0.35
N ALA A 45 9.36 -10.39 -0.64
CA ALA A 45 9.37 -10.79 -2.05
C ALA A 45 10.79 -10.79 -2.62
N ASN A 46 11.69 -9.99 -2.04
CA ASN A 46 13.04 -9.81 -2.54
C ASN A 46 14.08 -10.29 -1.51
N PRO A 47 15.23 -10.83 -1.96
CA PRO A 47 16.26 -11.37 -1.09
C PRO A 47 16.96 -10.32 -0.23
N GLU A 48 17.13 -9.09 -0.71
CA GLU A 48 17.78 -7.99 0.02
C GLU A 48 17.01 -7.60 1.29
N ASP A 49 15.68 -7.64 1.24
CA ASP A 49 14.81 -7.35 2.38
C ASP A 49 14.93 -8.40 3.49
N CYS A 50 15.31 -9.63 3.13
CA CYS A 50 15.43 -10.75 4.07
C CYS A 50 16.66 -10.60 4.97
N VAL A 51 17.70 -9.89 4.51
CA VAL A 51 18.98 -9.72 5.22
C VAL A 51 18.80 -8.93 6.52
N ALA A 52 17.80 -8.05 6.58
CA ALA A 52 17.46 -7.32 7.80
C ALA A 52 16.94 -8.22 8.93
N PHE A 53 16.49 -9.44 8.62
CA PHE A 53 15.84 -10.34 9.58
C PHE A 53 16.57 -11.68 9.79
N GLY A 54 17.64 -11.96 9.04
CA GLY A 54 18.45 -13.18 9.15
C GLY A 54 19.83 -13.06 8.48
N LYS A 55 20.75 -13.97 8.81
CA LYS A 55 22.11 -14.00 8.24
C LYS A 55 22.35 -15.29 7.44
N GLY A 56 23.07 -15.18 6.33
CA GLY A 56 23.45 -16.32 5.49
C GLY A 56 22.24 -17.12 5.00
N GLU A 57 22.32 -18.45 5.06
CA GLU A 57 21.23 -19.33 4.60
C GLU A 57 19.91 -19.15 5.37
N ASN A 58 19.96 -18.70 6.62
CA ASN A 58 18.77 -18.46 7.43
C ASN A 58 17.91 -17.30 6.92
N ALA A 59 18.44 -16.39 6.08
CA ALA A 59 17.66 -15.33 5.46
C ALA A 59 16.72 -15.87 4.36
N LYS A 60 17.12 -16.97 3.69
CA LYS A 60 16.35 -17.56 2.57
C LYS A 60 14.95 -18.02 3.00
N LYS A 61 14.75 -18.36 4.29
CA LYS A 61 13.43 -18.77 4.81
C LYS A 61 12.39 -17.64 4.83
N TYR A 62 12.81 -16.39 4.75
CA TYR A 62 11.92 -15.23 4.71
C TYR A 62 11.54 -14.83 3.28
N LEU A 63 12.28 -15.33 2.28
CA LEU A 63 11.97 -15.17 0.86
C LEU A 63 10.92 -16.20 0.46
N ARG A 64 9.65 -15.88 0.72
CA ARG A 64 8.52 -16.79 0.49
C ARG A 64 7.22 -16.02 0.27
N THR A 65 6.17 -16.75 -0.07
CA THR A 65 4.80 -16.23 -0.12
C THR A 65 4.06 -16.53 1.19
N ASP A 66 3.02 -15.75 1.47
CA ASP A 66 2.12 -15.92 2.61
C ASP A 66 0.71 -15.48 2.23
N ASP A 67 -0.28 -16.29 2.59
CA ASP A 67 -1.68 -16.06 2.19
C ASP A 67 -2.24 -14.71 2.66
N ARG A 68 -1.79 -14.20 3.82
CA ARG A 68 -2.27 -12.90 4.31
C ARG A 68 -1.62 -11.75 3.56
N VAL A 69 -0.33 -11.85 3.24
CA VAL A 69 0.35 -10.85 2.39
C VAL A 69 -0.31 -10.82 1.00
N GLU A 70 -0.56 -11.98 0.40
CA GLU A 70 -1.22 -12.06 -0.91
C GLU A 70 -2.68 -11.61 -0.87
N ARG A 71 -3.39 -11.78 0.24
CA ARG A 71 -4.75 -11.24 0.40
C ARG A 71 -4.75 -9.71 0.37
N VAL A 72 -3.85 -9.05 1.11
CA VAL A 72 -3.77 -7.59 1.13
C VAL A 72 -3.27 -7.06 -0.21
N ARG A 73 -2.31 -7.75 -0.85
CA ARG A 73 -1.84 -7.41 -2.20
C ARG A 73 -2.96 -7.49 -3.23
N ARG A 74 -3.79 -8.53 -3.20
CA ARG A 74 -4.97 -8.67 -4.09
C ARG A 74 -6.02 -7.59 -3.83
N ALA A 75 -6.24 -7.22 -2.57
CA ALA A 75 -7.15 -6.12 -2.25
C ALA A 75 -6.63 -4.78 -2.82
N HIS A 76 -5.33 -4.51 -2.74
CA HIS A 76 -4.73 -3.31 -3.33
C HIS A 76 -4.79 -3.33 -4.87
N LEU A 77 -4.52 -4.48 -5.49
CA LEU A 77 -4.61 -4.65 -6.94
C LEU A 77 -6.04 -4.55 -7.48
N ASN A 78 -7.06 -4.82 -6.66
CA ASN A 78 -8.46 -4.63 -7.01
C ASN A 78 -8.90 -3.15 -6.89
N ASP A 79 -8.17 -2.35 -6.13
CA ASP A 79 -8.42 -0.90 -6.04
C ASP A 79 -7.82 -0.14 -7.23
N LEU A 80 -6.81 -0.73 -7.90
CA LEU A 80 -6.17 -0.22 -9.11
C LEU A 80 -6.95 -0.62 -10.36
#